data_AF-A0A1H5VU40-F1
#
_entry.id   AF-A0A1H5VU40-F1
#
_cell.length_a   1.000
_cell.length_b   1.000
_cell.length_c   1.000
_cell.angle_alpha   90.00
_cell.angle_beta   90.00
_cell.angle_gamma   90.00
#
_symmetry.space_group_name_H-M   'P 1'
#
loop_
_entity.id
_entity.type
_entity.pdbx_description
1 polymer ?
#
loop_
_entity_poly.entity_id
_entity_poly.type
_entity_poly.pdbx_seq_one_letter_code
_entity_poly.pdbx_strand_id
1 'polypeptide(L)'
;MYSTHAILRMQQRGVSGQMVDLLIDYGAVDYHRGAEVICLDKRSWCRLCDDMPCPKQMLDKLRNCYLVLADGIVVTVGHKTTHFKTNRH
;
A
#
# COMPACT_ATOMS: atom_id res chain seq x y z
N MET A 1 -10.40 -9.15 -1.00
CA MET A 1 -11.63 -8.85 -0.23
C MET A 1 -11.31 -7.74 0.78
N TYR A 2 -12.21 -6.79 1.02
CA TYR A 2 -12.00 -5.66 1.95
C TYR A 2 -12.82 -5.84 3.23
N SER A 3 -12.24 -5.51 4.38
CA SER A 3 -13.01 -5.34 5.62
C SER A 3 -13.78 -4.02 5.59
N THR A 4 -14.84 -3.89 6.42
CA THR A 4 -15.57 -2.63 6.59
C THR A 4 -14.64 -1.49 7.03
N HIS A 5 -13.66 -1.80 7.89
CA HIS A 5 -12.65 -0.83 8.31
C HIS A 5 -11.78 -0.37 7.14
N ALA A 6 -11.34 -1.29 6.28
CA ALA A 6 -10.55 -0.96 5.10
C ALA A 6 -11.30 -0.05 4.13
N ILE A 7 -12.57 -0.38 3.83
CA ILE A 7 -13.42 0.44 2.95
C ILE A 7 -13.54 1.88 3.49
N LEU A 8 -13.81 2.01 4.79
CA LEU A 8 -13.90 3.33 5.43
C LEU A 8 -12.57 4.10 5.33
N ARG A 9 -11.43 3.43 5.54
CA ARG A 9 -10.10 4.06 5.43
C ARG A 9 -9.74 4.46 4.01
N MET A 10 -10.12 3.66 3.01
CA MET A 10 -9.95 3.98 1.59
C MET A 10 -10.67 5.28 1.25
N GLN A 11 -11.93 5.44 1.69
CA GLN A 11 -12.71 6.66 1.48
C GLN A 11 -12.09 7.86 2.18
N GLN A 12 -11.75 7.74 3.48
CA GLN A 12 -11.17 8.83 4.27
C GLN A 12 -9.84 9.35 3.71
N ARG A 13 -9.07 8.49 3.02
CA ARG A 13 -7.72 8.80 2.53
C ARG A 13 -7.66 9.02 1.03
N GLY A 14 -8.79 8.89 0.33
CA GLY A 14 -8.85 9.03 -1.12
C GLY A 14 -8.01 7.97 -1.85
N VAL A 15 -7.96 6.75 -1.31
CA VAL A 15 -7.28 5.61 -1.93
C VAL A 15 -8.31 4.82 -2.73
N SER A 16 -8.11 4.71 -4.04
CA SER A 16 -9.00 3.96 -4.92
C SER A 16 -8.71 2.45 -4.86
N GLY A 17 -9.66 1.63 -5.31
CA GLY A 17 -9.44 0.19 -5.48
C GLY A 17 -8.24 -0.10 -6.39
N GLN A 18 -8.12 0.63 -7.50
CA GLN A 18 -6.98 0.52 -8.41
C GLN A 18 -5.63 0.73 -7.70
N MET A 19 -5.53 1.65 -6.74
CA MET A 19 -4.30 1.83 -5.97
C MET A 19 -4.01 0.65 -5.04
N VAL A 20 -5.05 0.01 -4.50
CA VAL A 20 -4.88 -1.22 -3.70
C VAL A 20 -4.43 -2.37 -4.58
N ASP A 21 -5.02 -2.53 -5.76
CA ASP A 21 -4.64 -3.57 -6.72
C ASP A 21 -3.16 -3.40 -7.12
N LEU A 22 -2.72 -2.18 -7.46
CA LEU A 22 -1.31 -1.90 -7.76
C LEU A 22 -0.37 -2.18 -6.58
N LEU A 23 -0.81 -1.94 -5.34
CA LEU A 23 -0.03 -2.29 -4.17
C LEU A 23 0.11 -3.80 -4.04
N ILE A 24 -0.96 -4.57 -4.25
CA ILE A 24 -0.95 -6.03 -4.19
C ILE A 24 -0.05 -6.62 -5.29
N ASP A 25 -0.16 -6.09 -6.51
CA ASP A 25 0.55 -6.63 -7.68
C ASP A 25 2.05 -6.31 -7.68
N TYR A 26 2.42 -5.08 -7.29
CA TYR A 26 3.81 -4.60 -7.41
C TYR A 26 4.54 -4.50 -6.08
N GLY A 27 3.81 -4.28 -4.98
CA GLY A 27 4.36 -3.94 -3.69
C GLY A 27 5.26 -5.01 -3.09
N ALA A 28 6.20 -4.56 -2.27
CA ALA A 28 6.99 -5.43 -1.41
C ALA A 28 6.16 -5.79 -0.17
N VAL A 29 6.16 -7.08 0.17
CA VAL A 29 5.49 -7.62 1.35
C VAL A 29 6.46 -7.67 2.52
N ASP A 30 6.05 -7.11 3.66
CA ASP A 30 6.77 -7.22 4.94
C ASP A 30 5.88 -7.91 5.98
N TYR A 31 6.39 -8.93 6.65
CA TYR A 31 5.64 -9.72 7.61
C TYR A 31 5.82 -9.19 9.03
N HIS A 32 4.72 -8.79 9.68
CA HIS A 32 4.74 -8.30 11.05
C HIS A 32 3.61 -8.89 11.90
N ARG A 33 3.99 -9.73 12.88
CA ARG A 33 3.07 -10.31 13.90
C ARG A 33 1.81 -10.97 13.30
N GLY A 34 1.96 -11.74 12.23
CA GLY A 34 0.85 -12.44 11.57
C GLY A 34 0.03 -11.58 10.59
N ALA A 35 0.44 -10.33 10.36
CA ALA A 35 -0.09 -9.48 9.31
C ALA A 35 0.98 -9.21 8.24
N GLU A 36 0.52 -9.03 7.01
CA GLU A 36 1.35 -8.63 5.87
C GLU A 36 1.15 -7.14 5.63
N VAL A 37 2.24 -6.38 5.63
CA VAL A 37 2.25 -4.97 5.26
C VAL A 37 2.81 -4.86 3.86
N ILE A 38 1.98 -4.45 2.90
CA ILE A 38 2.41 -4.26 1.52
C ILE A 38 2.64 -2.78 1.24
N CYS A 39 3.79 -2.46 0.66
CA CYS A 39 4.11 -1.11 0.26
C CYS A 39 5.10 -1.04 -0.90
N LEU A 40 5.18 0.10 -1.56
CA LEU A 40 6.18 0.31 -2.60
C LEU A 40 7.54 0.67 -1.97
N ASP A 41 8.52 -0.19 -2.21
CA ASP A 41 9.95 0.04 -2.02
C ASP A 41 10.59 0.55 -3.32
N LYS A 42 11.90 0.80 -3.32
CA LYS A 42 12.60 1.31 -4.51
C LYS A 42 12.50 0.36 -5.72
N ARG A 43 12.56 -0.96 -5.51
CA ARG A 43 12.56 -1.96 -6.60
C ARG A 43 11.17 -2.14 -7.21
N SER A 44 10.16 -2.32 -6.37
CA SER A 44 8.75 -2.38 -6.76
C SER A 44 8.28 -1.08 -7.43
N TRP A 45 8.77 0.07 -6.96
CA TRP A 45 8.52 1.35 -7.59
C TRP A 45 9.04 1.42 -9.03
N CYS A 46 10.31 1.06 -9.25
CA CYS A 46 10.88 1.04 -10.60
C CYS A 46 10.09 0.10 -11.52
N ARG A 47 9.80 -1.13 -11.08
CA ARG A 47 8.99 -2.08 -11.85
C ARG A 47 7.62 -1.52 -12.24
N LEU A 48 6.91 -0.91 -11.29
CA LEU A 48 5.61 -0.28 -11.55
C LEU A 48 5.72 0.81 -12.62
N CYS A 49 6.73 1.68 -12.53
CA CYS A 49 6.93 2.77 -13.49
C CYS A 49 7.35 2.26 -14.87
N ASP A 50 8.08 1.15 -14.94
CA ASP A 50 8.50 0.53 -16.20
C ASP A 50 7.31 -0.20 -16.88
N ASP A 51 6.47 -0.88 -16.11
CA ASP A 51 5.36 -1.69 -16.62
C ASP A 51 4.10 -0.86 -16.93
N MET A 52 3.86 0.26 -16.22
CA MET A 52 2.65 1.06 -16.38
C MET A 52 2.92 2.58 -16.40
N PRO A 53 2.60 3.28 -17.51
CA PRO A 53 2.62 4.73 -17.52
C PRO A 53 1.43 5.27 -16.71
N CYS A 54 1.69 5.63 -15.45
CA CYS A 54 0.71 6.26 -14.57
C CYS A 54 0.87 7.79 -14.53
N PRO A 55 -0.22 8.56 -14.32
CA PRO A 55 -0.12 10.00 -14.06
C PRO A 55 0.71 10.29 -12.81
N LYS A 56 1.56 11.32 -12.86
CA LYS A 56 2.43 11.72 -11.73
C LYS A 56 1.66 11.89 -10.41
N GLN A 57 0.45 12.46 -10.46
CA GLN A 57 -0.38 12.63 -9.27
C GLN A 57 -0.80 11.31 -8.62
N MET A 58 -1.07 10.27 -9.43
CA MET A 58 -1.40 8.94 -8.94
C MET A 58 -0.17 8.28 -8.33
N LEU A 59 0.98 8.40 -9.01
CA LEU A 59 2.28 7.94 -8.52
C LEU A 59 2.62 8.57 -7.16
N ASP A 60 2.50 9.88 -7.02
CA ASP A 60 2.80 10.60 -5.78
C ASP A 60 1.93 10.13 -4.60
N LYS A 61 0.65 9.84 -4.85
CA LYS A 61 -0.24 9.24 -3.84
C LYS A 61 0.17 7.81 -3.50
N LEU A 62 0.40 6.99 -4.52
CA LEU A 62 0.69 5.56 -4.38
C LEU A 62 2.02 5.30 -3.66
N ARG A 63 3.04 6.14 -3.91
CA ARG A 63 4.36 6.07 -3.24
C ARG A 63 4.25 6.13 -1.72
N ASN A 64 3.27 6.88 -1.23
CA ASN A 64 3.04 7.03 0.19
C ASN A 64 1.98 6.06 0.71
N CYS A 65 1.37 5.21 -0.11
CA CYS A 65 0.36 4.26 0.38
C CYS A 65 0.99 2.99 0.96
N TYR A 66 0.28 2.39 1.90
CA TYR A 66 0.52 1.02 2.36
C TYR A 66 -0.80 0.31 2.64
N LEU A 67 -0.73 -1.01 2.50
CA LEU A 67 -1.81 -1.96 2.74
C LEU A 67 -1.44 -2.82 3.94
N VAL A 68 -2.42 -3.22 4.73
CA VAL A 68 -2.27 -4.30 5.70
C VAL A 68 -3.25 -5.40 5.33
N LEU A 69 -2.74 -6.60 5.10
CA LEU A 69 -3.48 -7.84 4.94
C LEU A 69 -3.38 -8.67 6.22
N ALA A 70 -4.48 -9.30 6.58
CA ALA A 70 -4.53 -10.37 7.57
C ALA A 70 -5.37 -11.49 6.98
N ASP A 71 -4.83 -12.71 6.92
CA ASP A 71 -5.50 -13.89 6.37
C ASP A 71 -6.09 -13.67 4.95
N GLY A 72 -5.36 -12.95 4.09
CA GLY A 72 -5.80 -12.61 2.73
C GLY A 72 -6.88 -11.53 2.62
N ILE A 73 -7.29 -10.92 3.74
CA ILE A 73 -8.27 -9.84 3.78
C ILE A 73 -7.56 -8.50 4.00
N VAL A 74 -7.91 -7.50 3.19
CA VAL A 74 -7.45 -6.13 3.41
C VAL A 74 -8.13 -5.58 4.65
N VAL A 75 -7.35 -5.40 5.72
CA VAL A 75 -7.85 -4.92 7.01
C VAL A 75 -7.65 -3.42 7.19
N THR A 76 -6.62 -2.84 6.55
CA THR A 76 -6.32 -1.41 6.62
C THR A 76 -5.60 -0.92 5.37
N VAL A 77 -5.90 0.32 4.97
CA VAL A 77 -5.15 1.08 3.97
C VAL A 77 -4.75 2.42 4.58
N GLY A 78 -3.52 2.87 4.36
CA GLY A 78 -2.99 4.07 4.98
C GLY A 78 -1.97 4.82 4.13
N HIS A 79 -1.64 6.04 4.55
CA HIS A 79 -0.51 6.80 4.03
C HIS A 79 0.66 6.75 5.02
N LYS A 80 1.87 6.56 4.51
CA LYS A 80 3.14 6.78 5.20
C LYS A 80 3.31 8.29 5.36
N THR A 81 2.98 8.83 6.55
CA THR A 81 3.14 10.26 6.84
C THR A 81 4.54 10.61 7.33
N THR A 82 5.33 9.60 7.74
CA THR A 82 6.74 9.70 8.13
C THR A 82 7.46 8.40 7.77
N HIS A 83 8.79 8.43 7.67
CA HIS A 83 9.62 7.22 7.63
C HIS A 83 9.09 6.23 8.68
N PHE A 84 8.72 5.01 8.28
CA PHE A 84 8.49 3.93 9.24
C PHE A 84 9.72 3.92 10.15
N LYS A 85 9.54 4.22 11.44
CA LYS A 85 10.66 4.36 12.38
C LYS A 85 11.55 3.11 12.28
N THR A 86 12.78 3.29 11.82
CA THR A 86 13.80 2.23 11.70
C THR A 86 14.26 1.66 13.04
N ASN A 87 13.80 2.19 14.18
CA ASN A 87 14.10 1.62 15.48
C ASN A 87 12.92 0.82 16.03
N ARG A 88 13.00 -0.50 15.84
CA ARG A 88 12.30 -1.49 16.66
C ARG A 88 13.40 -2.32 17.35
N HIS A 89 13.86 -1.82 18.49
CA HIS A 89 14.58 -2.62 19.49
C HIS A 89 13.59 -3.50 20.25
#